data_AF-A0A0P8AF15-F1
#
_entry.id   AF-A0A0P8AF15-F1
#
_cell.length_a   1.000
_cell.length_b   1.000
_cell.length_c   1.000
_cell.angle_alpha   90.00
_cell.angle_beta   90.00
_cell.angle_gamma   90.00
#
_symmetry.space_group_name_H-M   'P 1'
#
loop_
_entity.id
_entity.type
_entity.pdbx_description
1 polymer ?
#
loop_
_entity_poly.entity_id
_entity_poly.type
_entity_poly.pdbx_seq_one_letter_code
_entity_poly.pdbx_strand_id
1 'polypeptide(L)'
;MQQFYISMISLGWMVLSHPFYISLTEIRQNPNSNRLEIATKIFWDDLEVGLSSFHEETIDFLNPDDPEMLQQQVEAYLKENFQIWIAEKEINWVLLGFEVEEDAAWFYLESDPVKLENNIRIKNSVLIEDFSTQQNIIHVYQGNSRSPRSLLLGKGQETDELKLK
;
A
#
# COMPACT_ATOMS: atom_id res chain seq x y z
N MET A 1 32.74 31.17 28.61
CA MET A 1 32.62 31.32 27.14
C MET A 1 32.61 29.99 26.37
N GLN A 2 33.33 28.93 26.80
CA GLN A 2 33.35 27.64 26.08
C GLN A 2 32.13 26.73 26.36
N GLN A 3 31.48 26.88 27.52
CA GLN A 3 30.30 26.09 27.90
C GLN A 3 29.01 26.47 27.14
N PHE A 4 28.97 27.65 26.50
CA PHE A 4 27.83 28.12 25.71
C PHE A 4 27.78 27.50 24.30
N TYR A 5 28.93 27.05 23.77
CA TYR A 5 28.99 26.41 22.45
C TYR A 5 28.54 24.94 22.52
N ILE A 6 28.77 24.27 23.64
CA ILE A 6 28.37 22.87 23.83
C ILE A 6 26.85 22.73 23.93
N SER A 7 26.14 23.71 24.52
CA SER A 7 24.67 23.74 24.54
C SER A 7 24.05 24.10 23.18
N MET A 8 24.75 24.87 22.33
CA MET A 8 24.29 25.19 20.98
C MET A 8 24.42 24.01 20.01
N ILE A 9 25.39 23.11 20.26
CA ILE A 9 25.57 21.88 19.48
C ILE A 9 24.55 20.79 19.90
N SER A 10 24.10 20.76 21.17
CA SER A 10 23.11 19.77 21.61
C SER A 10 21.68 20.04 21.11
N LEU A 11 21.34 21.30 20.78
CA LEU A 11 20.03 21.65 20.20
C LEU A 11 19.93 21.33 18.69
N GLY A 12 21.06 21.21 17.99
CA GLY A 12 21.11 20.97 16.54
C GLY A 12 20.78 19.52 16.13
N TRP A 13 20.69 18.59 17.08
CA TRP A 13 20.46 17.17 16.78
C TRP A 13 18.99 16.73 16.83
N MET A 14 18.05 17.62 17.18
CA MET A 14 16.63 17.26 17.36
C MET A 14 15.72 17.51 16.14
N VAL A 15 16.23 17.90 14.96
CA VAL A 15 15.37 18.39 13.84
C VAL A 15 15.45 17.54 12.57
N LEU A 16 15.82 16.26 12.65
CA LEU A 16 15.76 15.36 11.48
C LEU A 16 14.96 14.08 11.78
N SER A 17 13.82 14.23 12.47
CA SER A 17 12.79 13.18 12.42
C SER A 17 12.02 13.36 11.12
N HIS A 18 12.42 12.66 10.05
CA HIS A 18 11.58 12.57 8.86
C HIS A 18 10.35 11.70 9.16
N PRO A 19 9.15 12.09 8.70
CA PRO A 19 7.97 11.22 8.83
C PRO A 19 8.20 9.89 8.12
N PHE A 20 7.77 8.80 8.75
CA PHE A 20 7.90 7.44 8.26
C PHE A 20 6.55 7.01 7.69
N TYR A 21 6.44 7.01 6.37
CA TYR A 21 5.19 6.68 5.68
C TYR A 21 5.18 5.21 5.28
N ILE A 22 4.09 4.50 5.60
CA ILE A 22 3.95 3.08 5.29
C ILE A 22 2.55 2.72 4.82
N SER A 23 2.47 1.66 4.02
CA SER A 23 1.25 0.88 3.83
C SER A 23 1.51 -0.60 4.13
N LEU A 24 0.44 -1.32 4.43
CA LEU A 24 0.48 -2.78 4.58
C LEU A 24 -0.47 -3.40 3.57
N THR A 25 -0.04 -4.43 2.87
CA THR A 25 -0.89 -5.25 2.00
C THR A 25 -0.75 -6.71 2.40
N GLU A 26 -1.85 -7.36 2.76
CA GLU A 26 -1.91 -8.81 2.92
C GLU A 26 -2.56 -9.45 1.69
N ILE A 27 -1.95 -10.51 1.16
CA ILE A 27 -2.47 -11.29 0.05
C ILE A 27 -2.63 -12.74 0.52
N ARG A 28 -3.83 -13.28 0.41
CA ARG A 28 -4.16 -14.67 0.76
C ARG A 28 -4.84 -15.35 -0.43
N GLN A 29 -4.53 -16.61 -0.70
CA GLN A 29 -5.29 -17.37 -1.68
C GLN A 29 -6.44 -18.10 -0.99
N ASN A 30 -7.67 -17.89 -1.44
CA ASN A 30 -8.82 -18.66 -0.99
C ASN A 30 -8.73 -20.09 -1.58
N PRO A 31 -8.66 -21.15 -0.74
CA PRO A 31 -8.45 -22.52 -1.21
C PRO A 31 -9.65 -23.10 -1.98
N ASN A 32 -10.84 -22.50 -1.83
CA ASN A 32 -12.07 -22.98 -2.48
C ASN A 32 -12.31 -22.29 -3.82
N SER A 33 -12.15 -20.96 -3.88
CA SER A 33 -12.41 -20.18 -5.09
C SER A 33 -11.19 -20.00 -5.99
N ASN A 34 -9.98 -20.29 -5.49
CA ASN A 34 -8.70 -19.93 -6.10
C ASN A 34 -8.53 -18.42 -6.38
N ARG A 35 -9.30 -17.56 -5.71
CA ARG A 35 -9.12 -16.11 -5.81
C ARG A 35 -8.09 -15.63 -4.80
N LEU A 36 -7.40 -14.55 -5.11
CA LEU A 36 -6.62 -13.81 -4.13
C LEU A 36 -7.58 -12.87 -3.38
N GLU A 37 -7.60 -13.00 -2.07
CA GLU A 37 -8.20 -12.07 -1.13
C GLU A 37 -7.08 -11.13 -0.66
N ILE A 38 -7.25 -9.84 -0.92
CA ILE A 38 -6.23 -8.83 -0.70
C ILE A 38 -6.80 -7.77 0.24
N ALA A 39 -6.09 -7.49 1.32
CA ALA A 39 -6.43 -6.42 2.25
C ALA A 39 -5.28 -5.41 2.30
N THR A 40 -5.52 -4.15 1.97
CA THR A 40 -4.51 -3.09 2.05
C THR A 40 -4.89 -2.02 3.05
N LYS A 41 -4.02 -1.74 4.02
CA LYS A 41 -4.15 -0.68 5.03
C LYS A 41 -3.29 0.51 4.60
N ILE A 42 -3.92 1.67 4.51
CA ILE A 42 -3.28 2.93 4.12
C ILE A 42 -3.76 4.02 5.08
N PHE A 43 -2.86 4.87 5.59
CA PHE A 43 -3.25 6.03 6.40
C PHE A 43 -4.14 6.96 5.56
N TRP A 44 -5.31 7.31 6.08
CA TRP A 44 -6.34 7.94 5.25
C TRP A 44 -5.98 9.38 4.89
N ASP A 45 -5.23 10.08 5.74
CA ASP A 45 -4.76 11.45 5.53
C ASP A 45 -3.69 11.50 4.44
N ASP A 46 -2.75 10.56 4.43
CA ASP A 46 -1.79 10.42 3.33
C ASP A 46 -2.48 9.98 2.03
N LEU A 47 -3.48 9.09 2.12
CA LEU A 47 -4.27 8.67 0.96
C LEU A 47 -5.02 9.83 0.33
N GLU A 48 -5.58 10.74 1.13
CA GLU A 48 -6.27 11.93 0.64
C GLU A 48 -5.34 12.81 -0.23
N VAL A 49 -4.08 12.99 0.20
CA VAL A 49 -3.05 13.68 -0.57
C VAL A 49 -2.80 12.94 -1.89
N GLY A 50 -2.58 11.63 -1.84
CA GLY A 50 -2.29 10.82 -3.03
C GLY A 50 -3.44 10.79 -4.03
N LEU A 51 -4.68 10.65 -3.56
CA LEU A 51 -5.87 10.70 -4.41
C LEU A 51 -6.03 12.08 -5.06
N SER A 52 -5.87 13.15 -4.26
CA SER A 52 -6.02 14.52 -4.76
C SER A 52 -4.97 14.87 -5.82
N SER A 53 -3.73 14.44 -5.58
CA SER A 53 -2.60 14.56 -6.52
C SER A 53 -2.86 13.79 -7.82
N PHE A 54 -3.29 12.53 -7.71
CA PHE A 54 -3.53 11.65 -8.85
C PHE A 54 -4.69 12.09 -9.75
N HIS A 55 -5.78 12.60 -9.17
CA HIS A 55 -6.96 13.04 -9.92
C HIS A 55 -6.93 14.53 -10.29
N GLU A 56 -5.91 15.28 -9.84
CA GLU A 56 -5.82 16.73 -9.99
C GLU A 56 -7.04 17.48 -9.43
N GLU A 57 -7.63 16.97 -8.36
CA GLU A 57 -8.85 17.47 -7.69
C GLU A 57 -8.67 17.45 -6.17
N THR A 58 -9.37 18.30 -5.42
CA THR A 58 -9.40 18.17 -3.94
C THR A 58 -10.42 17.12 -3.53
N ILE A 59 -9.96 16.04 -2.90
CA ILE A 59 -10.81 14.96 -2.40
C ILE A 59 -10.84 15.04 -0.87
N ASP A 60 -12.02 14.98 -0.26
CA ASP A 60 -12.18 14.72 1.19
C ASP A 60 -12.55 13.24 1.34
N PHE A 61 -11.59 12.44 1.81
CA PHE A 61 -11.76 10.99 1.86
C PHE A 61 -12.76 10.57 2.96
N LEU A 62 -12.82 11.32 4.06
CA LEU A 62 -13.69 11.00 5.19
C LEU A 62 -15.12 11.50 5.00
N ASN A 63 -15.32 12.60 4.27
CA ASN A 63 -16.61 13.22 4.02
C ASN A 63 -16.81 13.51 2.53
N PRO A 64 -16.84 12.49 1.66
CA PRO A 64 -17.06 12.70 0.24
C PRO A 64 -18.47 13.23 -0.05
N ASP A 65 -18.56 14.20 -0.95
CA ASP A 65 -19.85 14.68 -1.46
C ASP A 65 -20.61 13.58 -2.21
N ASP A 66 -19.88 12.70 -2.90
CA ASP A 66 -20.39 11.52 -3.61
C ASP A 66 -19.56 10.26 -3.26
N PRO A 67 -20.06 9.40 -2.36
CA PRO A 67 -19.37 8.17 -1.97
C PRO A 67 -19.14 7.18 -3.12
N GLU A 68 -20.01 7.13 -4.12
CA GLU A 68 -19.83 6.23 -5.28
C GLU A 68 -18.69 6.73 -6.17
N MET A 69 -18.59 8.04 -6.36
CA MET A 69 -17.47 8.66 -7.06
C MET A 69 -16.15 8.42 -6.33
N LEU A 70 -16.11 8.61 -5.00
CA LEU A 70 -14.92 8.35 -4.20
C LEU A 70 -14.44 6.89 -4.37
N GLN A 71 -15.37 5.93 -4.35
CA GLN A 71 -15.02 4.52 -4.55
C GLN A 71 -14.38 4.28 -5.92
N GLN A 72 -14.89 4.92 -6.98
CA GLN A 72 -14.30 4.82 -8.33
C GLN A 72 -12.91 5.47 -8.40
N GLN A 73 -12.74 6.63 -7.77
CA GLN A 73 -11.47 7.34 -7.69
C GLN A 73 -10.40 6.51 -6.96
N VAL A 74 -10.78 5.88 -5.84
CA VAL A 74 -9.94 4.95 -5.08
C VAL A 74 -9.57 3.74 -5.92
N GLU A 75 -10.53 3.09 -6.58
CA GLU A 75 -10.26 1.90 -7.39
C GLU A 75 -9.31 2.23 -8.55
N ALA A 76 -9.50 3.38 -9.22
CA ALA A 76 -8.61 3.84 -10.28
C ALA A 76 -7.18 4.08 -9.78
N TYR A 77 -7.04 4.78 -8.66
CA TYR A 77 -5.74 5.03 -8.03
C TYR A 77 -5.02 3.73 -7.62
N LEU A 78 -5.75 2.80 -7.00
CA LEU A 78 -5.19 1.51 -6.60
C LEU A 78 -4.82 0.66 -7.83
N LYS A 79 -5.59 0.69 -8.92
CA LYS A 79 -5.24 -0.06 -10.15
C LYS A 79 -3.95 0.43 -10.80
N GLU A 80 -3.71 1.74 -10.78
CA GLU A 80 -2.46 2.30 -11.28
C GLU A 80 -1.27 1.88 -10.38
N ASN A 81 -1.48 1.88 -9.07
CA ASN A 81 -0.41 1.73 -8.10
C ASN A 81 -0.16 0.31 -7.62
N PHE A 82 -1.11 -0.61 -7.81
CA PHE A 82 -1.03 -1.97 -7.28
C PHE A 82 -1.42 -3.01 -8.34
N GLN A 83 -0.41 -3.77 -8.79
CA GLN A 83 -0.57 -4.77 -9.85
C GLN A 83 0.10 -6.09 -9.43
N ILE A 84 -0.51 -7.20 -9.83
CA ILE A 84 -0.04 -8.55 -9.51
C ILE A 84 0.16 -9.31 -10.82
N TRP A 85 1.28 -10.00 -10.94
CA TRP A 85 1.52 -10.97 -11.99
C TRP A 85 1.83 -12.34 -11.40
N ILE A 86 1.24 -13.38 -12.00
CA ILE A 86 1.53 -14.78 -11.68
C ILE A 86 1.82 -15.50 -12.99
N ALA A 87 2.98 -16.18 -13.07
CA ALA A 87 3.46 -16.80 -14.30
C ALA A 87 3.46 -15.83 -15.50
N GLU A 88 3.98 -14.61 -15.29
CA GLU A 88 4.05 -13.51 -16.28
C GLU A 88 2.69 -12.97 -16.77
N LYS A 89 1.57 -13.48 -16.28
CA LYS A 89 0.24 -12.97 -16.61
C LYS A 89 -0.23 -11.99 -15.55
N GLU A 90 -0.68 -10.81 -15.98
CA GLU A 90 -1.32 -9.83 -15.10
C GLU A 90 -2.66 -10.37 -14.60
N ILE A 91 -2.88 -10.23 -13.30
CA ILE A 91 -4.06 -10.70 -12.60
C ILE A 91 -4.94 -9.49 -12.29
N ASN A 92 -6.12 -9.46 -12.90
CA ASN A 92 -7.12 -8.46 -12.58
C ASN A 92 -7.70 -8.70 -11.19
N TRP A 93 -8.08 -7.61 -10.54
CA TRP A 93 -8.83 -7.59 -9.29
C TRP A 93 -9.88 -6.48 -9.31
N VAL A 94 -10.86 -6.61 -8.43
CA VAL A 94 -11.92 -5.62 -8.20
C VAL A 94 -11.88 -5.15 -6.75
N LEU A 95 -12.24 -3.89 -6.52
CA LEU A 95 -12.45 -3.34 -5.18
C LEU A 95 -13.84 -3.79 -4.67
N LEU A 96 -13.87 -4.56 -3.60
CA LEU A 96 -15.12 -4.99 -2.95
C LEU A 96 -15.69 -3.90 -2.04
N GLY A 97 -14.81 -3.10 -1.45
CA GLY A 97 -15.17 -2.02 -0.54
C GLY A 97 -14.01 -1.64 0.36
N PHE A 98 -14.27 -0.72 1.28
CA PHE A 98 -13.30 -0.27 2.27
C PHE A 98 -13.97 0.05 3.61
N GLU A 99 -13.16 0.09 4.66
CA GLU A 99 -13.58 0.56 5.98
C GLU A 99 -12.50 1.46 6.58
N VAL A 100 -12.93 2.48 7.33
CA VAL A 100 -12.02 3.37 8.06
C VAL A 100 -11.88 2.85 9.49
N GLU A 101 -10.63 2.64 9.91
CA GLU A 101 -10.24 2.19 11.24
C GLU A 101 -9.20 3.17 11.80
N GLU A 102 -9.60 3.96 12.79
CA GLU A 102 -8.76 4.96 13.47
C GLU A 102 -8.13 5.97 12.48
N ASP A 103 -6.83 5.84 12.22
CA ASP A 103 -6.01 6.70 11.37
C ASP A 103 -5.77 6.13 9.96
N ALA A 104 -6.43 5.02 9.63
CA ALA A 104 -6.24 4.35 8.34
C ALA A 104 -7.55 3.86 7.72
N ALA A 105 -7.46 3.49 6.44
CA ALA A 105 -8.50 2.79 5.72
C ALA A 105 -7.99 1.42 5.26
N TRP A 106 -8.81 0.40 5.44
CA TRP A 106 -8.64 -0.93 4.89
C TRP A 106 -9.42 -1.04 3.58
N PHE A 107 -8.76 -1.42 2.50
CA PHE A 107 -9.39 -1.71 1.21
C PHE A 107 -9.33 -3.21 0.94
N TYR A 108 -10.47 -3.76 0.52
CA TYR A 108 -10.65 -5.19 0.28
C TYR A 108 -10.77 -5.44 -1.21
N LEU A 109 -9.80 -6.16 -1.78
CA LEU A 109 -9.75 -6.48 -3.20
C LEU A 109 -9.88 -7.99 -3.40
N GLU A 110 -10.53 -8.39 -4.48
CA GLU A 110 -10.61 -9.79 -4.89
C GLU A 110 -10.15 -9.95 -6.34
N SER A 111 -9.27 -10.92 -6.57
CA SER A 111 -8.78 -11.22 -7.92
C SER A 111 -9.70 -12.15 -8.70
N ASP A 112 -9.49 -12.21 -10.01
CA ASP A 112 -9.91 -13.37 -10.81
C ASP A 112 -9.28 -14.68 -10.27
N PRO A 113 -9.92 -15.85 -10.49
CA PRO A 113 -9.36 -17.12 -10.05
C PRO A 113 -7.98 -17.38 -10.67
N VAL A 114 -7.00 -17.66 -9.83
CA VAL A 114 -5.61 -17.88 -10.20
C VAL A 114 -4.97 -18.98 -9.36
N LYS A 115 -4.12 -19.79 -9.98
CA LYS A 115 -3.33 -20.79 -9.28
C LYS A 115 -1.99 -20.22 -8.86
N LEU A 116 -1.73 -20.24 -7.55
CA LEU A 116 -0.53 -19.69 -6.96
C LEU A 116 0.58 -20.77 -6.88
N GLU A 117 1.12 -21.18 -8.04
CA GLU A 117 1.99 -22.37 -8.15
C GLU A 117 3.51 -22.09 -8.12
N ASN A 118 3.97 -20.87 -8.41
CA ASN A 118 5.40 -20.58 -8.59
C ASN A 118 5.84 -19.29 -7.89
N ASN A 119 5.78 -18.20 -8.64
CA ASN A 119 6.21 -16.88 -8.27
C ASN A 119 5.03 -15.92 -8.34
N ILE A 120 5.08 -14.92 -7.49
CA ILE A 120 4.17 -13.78 -7.55
C ILE A 120 5.04 -12.53 -7.68
N ARG A 121 4.85 -11.80 -8.77
CA ARG A 121 5.47 -10.49 -8.98
C ARG A 121 4.45 -9.43 -8.63
N ILE A 122 4.85 -8.47 -7.81
CA ILE A 122 3.96 -7.48 -7.23
C ILE A 122 4.57 -6.10 -7.47
N LYS A 123 3.78 -5.20 -8.05
CA LYS A 123 4.02 -3.76 -8.02
C LYS A 123 3.18 -3.19 -6.89
N ASN A 124 3.80 -2.40 -6.02
CA ASN A 124 3.07 -1.53 -5.10
C ASN A 124 3.79 -0.19 -4.99
N SER A 125 3.25 0.81 -5.71
CA SER A 125 3.72 2.19 -5.71
C SER A 125 2.81 3.16 -4.97
N VAL A 126 1.85 2.64 -4.18
CA VAL A 126 0.92 3.46 -3.39
C VAL A 126 1.72 4.50 -2.62
N LEU A 127 1.35 5.77 -2.80
CA LEU A 127 1.88 6.94 -2.11
C LEU A 127 3.37 7.27 -2.36
N ILE A 128 4.08 6.54 -3.22
CA ILE A 128 5.51 6.75 -3.45
C ILE A 128 5.80 8.08 -4.17
N GLU A 129 4.89 8.50 -5.06
CA GLU A 129 5.04 9.75 -5.81
C GLU A 129 4.99 10.98 -4.90
N ASP A 130 4.01 11.01 -3.99
CA ASP A 130 3.82 12.12 -3.05
C ASP A 130 4.78 12.03 -1.85
N PHE A 131 5.12 10.81 -1.43
CA PHE A 131 5.94 10.56 -0.23
C PHE A 131 7.18 9.75 -0.60
N SER A 132 8.28 10.45 -0.91
CA SER A 132 9.51 9.80 -1.38
C SER A 132 10.15 8.78 -0.42
N THR A 133 9.81 8.82 0.87
CA THR A 133 10.26 7.87 1.90
C THR A 133 9.25 6.75 2.19
N GLN A 134 8.13 6.72 1.47
CA GLN A 134 7.10 5.69 1.58
C GLN A 134 7.68 4.28 1.43
N GLN A 135 7.22 3.38 2.30
CA GLN A 135 7.52 1.96 2.23
C GLN A 135 6.23 1.15 2.25
N ASN A 136 6.02 0.35 1.21
CA ASN A 136 4.87 -0.53 1.08
C ASN A 136 5.27 -1.94 1.51
N ILE A 137 4.72 -2.41 2.64
CA ILE A 137 4.96 -3.76 3.15
C ILE A 137 3.92 -4.70 2.53
N ILE A 138 4.37 -5.80 1.94
CA ILE A 138 3.47 -6.79 1.35
C ILE A 138 3.72 -8.15 1.98
N HIS A 139 2.67 -8.77 2.51
CA HIS A 139 2.66 -10.09 3.10
C HIS A 139 1.85 -11.05 2.22
N VAL A 140 2.50 -12.07 1.68
CA VAL A 140 1.84 -13.11 0.90
C VAL A 140 1.75 -14.39 1.71
N TYR A 141 0.53 -14.88 1.92
CA TYR A 141 0.23 -16.14 2.60
C TYR A 141 -0.14 -17.21 1.57
N GLN A 142 0.60 -18.31 1.58
CA GLN A 142 0.35 -19.46 0.70
C GLN A 142 -0.52 -20.49 1.42
N GLY A 143 -1.67 -20.84 0.84
CA GLY A 143 -2.63 -21.78 1.43
C GLY A 143 -3.00 -21.41 2.87
N ASN A 144 -2.90 -22.38 3.78
CA ASN A 144 -3.20 -22.18 5.21
C ASN A 144 -1.98 -21.80 6.06
N SER A 145 -0.88 -21.31 5.46
CA SER A 145 0.31 -20.90 6.21
C SER A 145 0.00 -19.74 7.16
N ARG A 146 0.47 -19.84 8.41
CA ARG A 146 0.41 -18.72 9.38
C ARG A 146 1.52 -17.70 9.19
N SER A 147 2.60 -18.07 8.50
CA SER A 147 3.75 -17.20 8.27
C SER A 147 3.71 -16.68 6.84
N PRO A 148 3.74 -15.35 6.64
CA PRO A 148 3.82 -14.77 5.32
C PRO A 148 5.23 -14.85 4.76
N ARG A 149 5.33 -14.67 3.46
CA ARG A 149 6.54 -14.24 2.77
C ARG A 149 6.38 -12.76 2.46
N SER A 150 7.40 -11.95 2.74
CA SER A 150 7.25 -10.49 2.74
C SER A 150 8.10 -9.82 1.66
N LEU A 151 7.57 -8.74 1.10
CA LEU A 151 8.28 -7.75 0.30
C LEU A 151 8.23 -6.41 1.02
N LEU A 152 9.25 -5.59 0.79
CA LEU A 152 9.27 -4.17 1.15
C LEU A 152 9.58 -3.40 -0.12
N LEU A 153 8.59 -2.67 -0.63
CA LEU A 153 8.68 -1.92 -1.88
C LEU A 153 8.70 -0.42 -1.57
N GLY A 154 9.46 0.33 -2.35
CA GLY A 154 9.69 1.76 -2.13
C GLY A 154 10.28 2.42 -3.37
N LYS A 155 10.61 3.71 -3.27
CA LYS A 155 11.16 4.46 -4.40
C LYS A 155 12.42 3.81 -4.97
N GLY A 156 12.42 3.50 -6.26
CA GLY A 156 13.48 2.79 -6.98
C GLY A 156 13.38 1.26 -6.92
N GLN A 157 12.42 0.71 -6.17
CA GLN A 157 12.07 -0.71 -6.10
C GLN A 157 10.57 -0.86 -5.86
N GLU A 158 9.76 -0.34 -6.78
CA GLU A 158 8.30 -0.37 -6.69
C GLU A 158 7.71 -1.73 -7.11
N THR A 159 8.53 -2.60 -7.69
CA THR A 159 8.15 -3.94 -8.15
C THR A 159 9.22 -4.95 -7.76
N ASP A 160 8.80 -6.10 -7.23
CA ASP A 160 9.69 -7.22 -6.95
C ASP A 160 8.94 -8.56 -7.10
N GLU A 161 9.68 -9.67 -7.09
CA GLU A 161 9.18 -11.02 -7.27
C GLU A 161 9.45 -11.89 -6.04
N LEU A 162 8.42 -12.58 -5.59
CA LEU A 162 8.50 -13.51 -4.47
C LEU A 162 8.33 -14.95 -4.95
N LYS A 163 9.34 -15.79 -4.68
CA LYS A 163 9.26 -17.24 -4.89
C LYS A 163 8.46 -17.90 -3.78
N LEU A 164 7.37 -18.54 -4.14
CA LEU A 164 6.54 -19.32 -3.25
C LEU A 164 7.12 -20.74 -3.13
N LYS A 165 6.84 -21.41 -2.01
CA LYS A 165 7.43 -22.72 -1.70
C LYS A 165 6.60 -23.86 -2.26
#